data_AF-A0A1F9HRL8-F1
#
_entry.id   AF-A0A1F9HRL8-F1
#
_cell.length_a   1.000
_cell.length_b   1.000
_cell.length_c   1.000
_cell.angle_alpha   90.00
_cell.angle_beta   90.00
_cell.angle_gamma   90.00
#
_symmetry.space_group_name_H-M   'P 1'
#
loop_
_entity.id
_entity.type
_entity.pdbx_description
1 polymer ?
#
loop_
_entity_poly.entity_id
_entity_poly.type
_entity_poly.pdbx_seq_one_letter_code
_entity_poly.pdbx_strand_id
1 'polypeptide(L)'
;MSENNSNTLGVMFAFLLGGLIGAGLALLYAPSSGEETRKRLKEQMAKQGDELNEVYESAVDTVEEGMGKVKEAIEEKKSAVINAYEAGRDAYKKERGKLSKESA
;
A
#
# COMPACT_ATOMS: atom_id res chain seq x y z
N MET A 1 -10.29 16.89 27.89
CA MET A 1 -9.20 15.91 27.73
C MET A 1 -9.32 15.28 26.34
N SER A 2 -8.61 15.79 25.32
CA SER A 2 -8.42 15.09 24.04
C SER A 2 -7.40 15.85 23.18
N GLU A 3 -6.11 15.55 23.35
CA GLU A 3 -5.03 16.13 22.53
C GLU A 3 -3.82 15.20 22.58
N ASN A 4 -3.94 13.99 22.01
CA ASN A 4 -2.78 13.12 21.78
C ASN A 4 -2.93 12.06 20.66
N ASN A 5 -4.02 12.09 19.88
CA ASN A 5 -4.30 11.02 18.90
C ASN A 5 -3.62 11.25 17.52
N SER A 6 -3.25 12.48 17.19
CA SER A 6 -2.57 12.83 15.93
C SER A 6 -1.12 12.33 15.88
N ASN A 7 -0.41 12.43 17.00
CA ASN A 7 0.99 12.01 17.09
C ASN A 7 1.13 10.49 17.03
N THR A 8 0.27 9.74 17.73
CA THR A 8 0.26 8.27 17.68
C THR A 8 -0.05 7.75 16.29
N LEU A 9 -1.04 8.33 15.60
CA LEU A 9 -1.38 7.93 14.24
C LEU A 9 -0.25 8.26 13.24
N GLY A 10 0.40 9.41 13.39
CA GLY A 10 1.57 9.78 12.58
C GLY A 10 2.77 8.86 12.81
N VAL A 11 3.04 8.47 14.06
CA VAL A 11 4.09 7.51 14.40
C VAL A 11 3.78 6.12 13.83
N MET A 12 2.53 5.65 13.91
CA MET A 12 2.11 4.40 13.28
C MET A 12 2.27 4.44 11.76
N PHE A 13 1.88 5.54 11.12
CA PHE A 13 2.08 5.72 9.67
C PHE A 13 3.55 5.71 9.28
N ALA A 14 4.40 6.42 10.01
CA ALA A 14 5.84 6.45 9.78
C ALA A 14 6.47 5.06 9.97
N PHE A 15 6.02 4.31 10.98
CA PHE A 15 6.46 2.93 11.21
C PHE A 15 6.05 2.00 10.07
N LEU A 16 4.80 2.07 9.61
CA LEU A 16 4.32 1.26 8.49
C LEU A 16 5.08 1.61 7.20
N LEU A 17 5.28 2.90 6.93
CA LEU A 17 6.01 3.37 5.74
C LEU A 17 7.47 2.89 5.78
N GLY A 18 8.15 3.05 6.92
CA GLY A 18 9.51 2.57 7.12
C GLY A 18 9.60 1.04 7.05
N GLY A 19 8.61 0.33 7.61
CA GLY A 19 8.51 -1.12 7.57
C GLY A 19 8.34 -1.67 6.15
N LEU A 20 7.50 -1.04 5.33
CA LEU A 20 7.33 -1.41 3.92
C LEU A 20 8.61 -1.22 3.10
N ILE A 21 9.29 -0.08 3.28
CA ILE A 21 10.58 0.18 2.62
C ILE A 21 11.63 -0.83 3.08
N GLY A 22 11.73 -1.07 4.39
CA GLY A 22 12.66 -2.03 4.98
C GLY A 22 12.38 -3.46 4.50
N ALA A 23 11.12 -3.89 4.46
CA ALA A 23 10.71 -5.19 3.95
C ALA A 23 10.99 -5.32 2.44
N GLY A 24 10.75 -4.26 1.65
CA GLY A 24 11.09 -4.24 0.23
C GLY A 24 12.59 -4.43 -0.01
N LEU A 25 13.42 -3.72 0.76
CA LEU A 25 14.88 -3.89 0.71
C LEU A 25 15.32 -5.26 1.22
N ALA A 26 14.70 -5.79 2.27
CA ALA A 26 14.99 -7.11 2.81
C ALA A 26 14.64 -8.22 1.80
N LEU A 27 13.49 -8.14 1.13
CA LEU A 27 13.10 -9.07 0.06
C LEU A 27 14.02 -8.94 -1.17
N LEU A 28 14.46 -7.72 -1.49
CA LEU A 28 15.40 -7.49 -2.60
C LEU A 28 16.79 -8.05 -2.30
N TYR A 29 17.25 -7.93 -1.05
CA TYR A 29 18.58 -8.38 -0.62
C TYR A 29 18.62 -9.87 -0.26
N ALA A 30 17.55 -10.38 0.36
CA ALA A 30 17.37 -11.78 0.72
C ALA A 30 16.17 -12.35 -0.05
N PRO A 31 16.34 -12.69 -1.33
CA PRO A 31 15.33 -13.42 -2.08
C PRO A 31 15.35 -14.88 -1.61
N SER A 32 14.65 -15.19 -0.52
CA SER A 32 14.23 -16.57 -0.27
C SER A 32 13.29 -16.98 -1.40
N SER A 33 13.52 -18.15 -2.02
CA SER A 33 12.66 -18.63 -3.09
C SER A 33 11.22 -18.73 -2.58
N GLY A 34 10.27 -18.19 -3.35
CA GLY A 34 8.86 -18.23 -2.98
C GLY A 34 8.35 -19.67 -2.80
N GLU A 35 8.98 -20.64 -3.45
CA GLU A 35 8.66 -22.06 -3.37
C GLU A 35 8.99 -22.66 -1.99
N GLU A 36 10.16 -22.34 -1.44
CA GLU A 36 10.55 -22.81 -0.11
C GLU A 36 9.74 -22.14 1.00
N THR A 37 9.44 -20.85 0.82
CA THR A 37 8.58 -20.09 1.74
C THR A 37 7.15 -20.62 1.72
N ARG A 38 6.60 -20.89 0.53
CA ARG A 38 5.26 -21.47 0.36
C ARG A 38 5.20 -22.90 0.91
N LYS A 39 6.26 -23.69 0.74
CA LYS A 39 6.34 -25.06 1.30
C LYS A 39 6.37 -25.03 2.83
N ARG A 40 7.22 -24.20 3.44
CA ARG A 40 7.31 -24.03 4.91
C ARG A 40 6.00 -23.50 5.49
N LEU A 41 5.39 -22.51 4.84
CA LEU A 41 4.10 -21.97 5.25
C LEU A 41 3.00 -23.04 5.16
N LYS A 42 2.96 -23.82 4.07
CA LYS A 42 1.99 -24.91 3.90
C LYS A 42 2.18 -26.03 4.93
N GLU A 43 3.42 -26.39 5.26
CA GLU A 43 3.72 -27.39 6.30
C GLU A 43 3.35 -26.91 7.71
N GLN A 44 3.53 -25.62 8.00
CA GLN A 44 3.12 -25.01 9.27
C GLN A 44 1.59 -24.86 9.36
N MET A 45 0.96 -24.39 8.28
CA MET A 45 -0.49 -24.23 8.17
C MET A 45 -1.21 -25.58 8.22
N ALA A 46 -0.69 -26.62 7.56
CA ALA A 46 -1.28 -27.95 7.58
C ALA A 46 -1.26 -28.60 8.98
N LYS A 47 -0.36 -28.18 9.88
CA LYS A 47 -0.34 -28.63 11.27
C LYS A 47 -1.33 -27.88 12.19
N GLN A 48 -1.88 -26.75 11.74
CA GLN A 48 -2.84 -25.89 12.47
C GLN A 48 -4.13 -25.63 11.63
N GLY A 49 -4.41 -26.48 10.64
CA GLY A 49 -5.16 -26.12 9.44
C GLY A 49 -6.65 -25.83 9.60
N ASP A 50 -7.29 -26.32 10.65
CA ASP A 50 -8.75 -26.16 10.78
C ASP A 50 -9.12 -24.72 11.19
N GLU A 51 -8.34 -24.09 12.08
CA GLU A 51 -8.62 -22.72 12.54
C GLU A 51 -8.12 -21.65 11.54
N LEU A 52 -7.07 -21.97 10.77
CA LEU A 52 -6.48 -21.06 9.79
C LEU A 52 -7.29 -20.95 8.50
N ASN A 53 -7.99 -22.01 8.10
CA ASN A 53 -8.84 -21.98 6.90
C ASN A 53 -10.03 -21.02 7.08
N GLU A 54 -10.66 -21.02 8.27
CA GLU A 54 -11.79 -20.13 8.56
C GLU A 54 -11.36 -18.65 8.61
N VAL A 55 -10.18 -18.38 9.17
CA VAL A 55 -9.58 -17.03 9.16
C VAL A 55 -9.21 -16.60 7.75
N TYR A 56 -8.73 -17.52 6.92
CA TYR A 56 -8.37 -17.22 5.53
C TYR A 56 -9.61 -16.91 4.69
N GLU A 57 -10.68 -17.70 4.78
CA GLU A 57 -11.95 -17.41 4.11
C GLU A 57 -12.50 -16.04 4.54
N SER A 58 -12.55 -15.78 5.86
CA SER A 58 -13.01 -14.50 6.38
C SER A 58 -12.15 -13.31 5.91
N ALA A 59 -10.84 -13.51 5.76
CA ALA A 59 -9.93 -12.49 5.24
C ALA A 59 -10.15 -12.24 3.74
N VAL A 60 -10.39 -13.29 2.96
CA VAL A 60 -10.69 -13.17 1.52
C VAL A 60 -12.00 -12.41 1.32
N ASP A 61 -13.05 -12.76 2.05
CA ASP A 61 -14.35 -12.07 1.96
C ASP A 61 -14.22 -10.59 2.34
N THR A 62 -13.48 -10.29 3.41
CA THR A 62 -13.23 -8.90 3.84
C THR A 62 -12.45 -8.11 2.78
N VAL A 63 -11.50 -8.77 2.10
CA VAL A 63 -10.72 -8.16 1.02
C VAL A 63 -11.60 -7.92 -0.21
N GLU A 64 -12.47 -8.85 -0.59
CA GLU A 64 -13.39 -8.66 -1.71
C GLU A 64 -14.38 -7.52 -1.45
N GLU A 65 -14.99 -7.46 -0.26
CA GLU A 65 -15.87 -6.36 0.14
C GLU A 65 -15.13 -5.01 0.17
N GLY A 66 -13.91 -5.01 0.72
CA GLY A 66 -13.05 -3.83 0.75
C GLY A 66 -12.68 -3.35 -0.65
N MET A 67 -12.38 -4.27 -1.56
CA MET A 67 -12.03 -3.99 -2.94
C MET A 67 -13.21 -3.39 -3.72
N GLY A 68 -14.44 -3.87 -3.46
CA GLY A 68 -15.67 -3.28 -3.98
C GLY A 68 -15.83 -1.81 -3.58
N LYS A 69 -15.70 -1.52 -2.28
CA LYS A 69 -15.78 -0.14 -1.74
C LYS A 69 -14.67 0.76 -2.27
N VAL A 70 -13.46 0.23 -2.43
CA VAL A 70 -12.33 0.96 -3.02
C VAL A 70 -12.60 1.29 -4.48
N LYS A 71 -13.13 0.34 -5.26
CA LYS A 71 -13.45 0.56 -6.67
C LYS A 71 -14.53 1.64 -6.83
N GLU A 72 -15.57 1.59 -6.00
CA GLU A 72 -16.64 2.60 -5.98
C GLU A 72 -16.12 3.99 -5.57
N ALA A 73 -15.31 4.07 -4.50
CA ALA A 73 -14.69 5.31 -4.07
C ALA A 73 -13.70 5.88 -5.12
N ILE A 74 -13.00 5.01 -5.86
CA ILE A 74 -12.14 5.41 -6.98
C ILE A 74 -12.98 5.91 -8.14
N GLU A 75 -14.10 5.28 -8.48
CA GLU A 75 -14.98 5.72 -9.56
C GLU A 75 -15.63 7.07 -9.24
N GLU A 76 -16.12 7.26 -8.01
CA GLU A 76 -16.69 8.52 -7.54
C GLU A 76 -15.65 9.64 -7.52
N LYS A 77 -14.43 9.34 -7.04
CA LYS A 77 -13.33 10.32 -6.97
C LYS A 77 -12.51 10.38 -8.25
N LYS A 78 -12.84 9.61 -9.30
CA LYS A 78 -12.07 9.52 -10.55
C LYS A 78 -11.90 10.89 -11.18
N SER A 79 -12.98 11.68 -11.25
CA SER A 79 -12.90 13.06 -11.78
C SER A 79 -12.05 13.97 -10.90
N ALA A 80 -12.12 13.84 -9.57
CA ALA A 80 -11.28 14.63 -8.67
C ALA A 80 -9.79 14.26 -8.79
N VAL A 81 -9.48 12.97 -8.91
CA VAL A 81 -8.13 12.44 -9.10
C VAL A 81 -7.57 12.84 -10.47
N ILE A 82 -8.35 12.72 -11.54
CA ILE A 82 -7.95 13.16 -12.89
C ILE A 82 -7.67 14.66 -12.90
N ASN A 83 -8.55 15.48 -12.31
CA ASN A 83 -8.36 16.93 -12.27
C ASN A 83 -7.12 17.33 -11.45
N ALA A 84 -6.91 16.68 -10.29
CA ALA A 84 -5.72 16.92 -9.47
C ALA A 84 -4.44 16.47 -10.20
N TYR A 85 -4.50 15.35 -10.91
CA TYR A 85 -3.39 14.84 -11.71
C TYR A 85 -3.05 15.76 -12.89
N GLU A 86 -4.05 16.28 -13.60
CA GLU A 86 -3.82 17.25 -14.68
C GLU A 86 -3.26 18.57 -14.15
N ALA A 87 -3.81 19.10 -13.05
CA ALA A 87 -3.29 20.31 -12.41
C ALA A 87 -1.83 20.13 -11.97
N GLY A 88 -1.50 18.98 -11.37
CA GLY A 88 -0.13 18.64 -10.98
C GLY A 88 0.80 18.48 -12.19
N ARG A 89 0.35 17.78 -13.24
CA ARG A 89 1.11 17.59 -14.49
C ARG A 89 1.39 18.94 -15.17
N ASP A 90 0.41 19.83 -15.21
CA ASP A 90 0.54 21.12 -15.87
C ASP A 90 1.42 22.07 -15.06
N ALA A 91 1.30 22.08 -13.72
CA ALA A 91 2.22 22.78 -12.84
C ALA A 91 3.67 22.29 -13.02
N TYR A 92 3.87 20.97 -13.03
CA TYR A 92 5.18 20.35 -13.24
C TYR A 92 5.77 20.66 -14.62
N LYS A 93 4.96 20.64 -15.68
CA LYS A 93 5.39 21.07 -17.01
C LYS A 93 5.76 22.55 -17.06
N LYS A 94 5.03 23.41 -16.33
CA LYS A 94 5.31 24.86 -16.23
C LYS A 94 6.65 25.11 -15.52
N GLU A 95 6.93 24.38 -14.45
CA GLU A 95 8.21 24.47 -13.73
C GLU A 95 9.38 23.92 -14.55
N ARG A 96 9.22 22.75 -15.17
CA ARG A 96 10.24 22.21 -16.09
C ARG A 96 10.50 23.11 -17.31
N GLY A 97 9.46 23.72 -17.85
CA GLY A 97 9.57 24.64 -18.98
C GLY A 97 10.25 25.97 -18.63
N LYS A 98 10.09 26.44 -17.38
CA LYS A 98 10.82 27.61 -16.86
C LYS A 98 12.29 27.28 -16.57
N LEU A 99 12.57 26.14 -15.93
CA LEU A 99 13.93 25.64 -15.70
C LEU A 99 14.72 25.46 -17.00
N SER A 100 14.06 25.04 -18.09
CA SER A 100 14.69 24.89 -19.40
C SER A 100 14.96 26.21 -20.14
N LYS A 101 14.28 27.31 -19.81
CA LYS A 101 14.50 28.63 -20.44
C LYS A 101 15.47 29.52 -19.67
N GLU A 102 15.76 29.20 -18.43
CA GLU A 102 16.72 29.92 -17.58
C GLU A 102 18.14 29.34 -17.68
N SER A 103 18.29 28.16 -18.31
CA SER A 103 19.57 27.45 -18.50
C SER A 103 20.15 27.55 -19.92
N ALA A 104 19.59 28.41 -20.79
CA ALA A 104 20.04 28.64 -22.17
C ALA A 104 20.19 30.15 -22.43
#